data_AF-A0A091VLE8-F1
#
_entry.id   AF-A0A091VLE8-F1
#
_cell.length_a   1.000
_cell.length_b   1.000
_cell.length_c   1.000
_cell.angle_alpha   90.00
_cell.angle_beta   90.00
_cell.angle_gamma   90.00
#
_symmetry.space_group_name_H-M   'P 1'
#
loop_
_entity.id
_entity.type
_entity.pdbx_description
1 polymer ?
#
loop_
_entity_poly.entity_id
_entity_poly.type
_entity_poly.pdbx_seq_one_letter_code
_entity_poly.pdbx_strand_id
1 'polypeptide(L)'
;IQATRWLQGRFQGSQDWFLFISFAADLRNAFFVLFPIWFHFSESVGIRLIWVAVIGDWLNLVFKWILFGERPYWWVHETDYYSNTSAPEIQQFPLTCETGPGSPSGHAMGAAGVYYIMVTALLSTAMGKKRSRTLKYWVLWTVLWTGFWAVQVCVCLSRVFIAAHFPHQVIAGVISGMAVAKTFQHVHCIYHASLRRYLGVTFFLFSFALGFYLLLRALGVDLLWTLERAQRWCAHPEWVHIDTTPLASLLRKQGHRLPFRLGCITASLLILHLFDAFKPPSHMQLLFYILSFCKSAAVPLATVGLIPYCISQLLATQHKK
;
A
#
# COMPACT_ATOMS: atom_id res chain seq x y z
N ILE A 1 -18.22 -10.70 -10.49
CA ILE A 1 -17.93 -10.91 -11.94
C ILE A 1 -18.71 -9.95 -12.83
N GLN A 2 -20.05 -9.95 -12.84
CA GLN A 2 -20.87 -9.08 -13.72
C GLN A 2 -20.41 -7.61 -13.77
N ALA A 3 -20.14 -6.97 -12.64
CA ALA A 3 -19.64 -5.58 -12.60
C ALA A 3 -18.29 -5.37 -13.32
N THR A 4 -17.35 -6.32 -13.19
CA THR A 4 -16.07 -6.32 -13.92
C THR A 4 -16.30 -6.48 -15.42
N ARG A 5 -17.11 -7.47 -15.84
CA ARG A 5 -17.42 -7.69 -17.27
C ARG A 5 -18.14 -6.48 -17.89
N TRP A 6 -19.05 -5.84 -17.16
CA TRP A 6 -19.72 -4.61 -17.60
C TRP A 6 -18.74 -3.44 -17.74
N LEU A 7 -17.84 -3.22 -16.77
CA LEU A 7 -16.81 -2.18 -16.87
C LEU A 7 -15.85 -2.41 -18.04
N GLN A 8 -15.36 -3.64 -18.20
CA GLN A 8 -14.46 -4.02 -19.29
C GLN A 8 -15.11 -3.82 -20.66
N GLY A 9 -16.35 -4.29 -20.84
CA GLY A 9 -17.10 -4.10 -22.09
C GLY A 9 -17.48 -2.63 -22.36
N ARG A 10 -17.82 -1.85 -21.32
CA ARG A 10 -18.25 -0.45 -21.49
C ARG A 10 -17.11 0.53 -21.74
N PHE A 11 -15.89 0.20 -21.31
CA PHE A 11 -14.71 1.08 -21.36
C PHE A 11 -13.46 0.39 -21.96
N GLN A 12 -13.65 -0.55 -22.90
CA GLN A 12 -12.56 -1.28 -23.54
C GLN A 12 -11.50 -0.37 -24.18
N GLY A 13 -11.92 0.75 -24.80
CA GLY A 13 -11.02 1.78 -25.33
C GLY A 13 -10.37 2.71 -24.28
N SER A 14 -10.29 2.29 -23.02
CA SER A 14 -9.71 3.09 -21.92
C SER A 14 -8.95 2.23 -20.89
N GLN A 15 -8.50 1.03 -21.30
CA GLN A 15 -7.74 0.10 -20.46
C GLN A 15 -6.52 0.76 -19.80
N ASP A 16 -5.71 1.50 -20.57
CA ASP A 16 -4.49 2.18 -20.10
C ASP A 16 -4.77 3.19 -18.98
N TRP A 17 -5.92 3.87 -19.02
CA TRP A 17 -6.32 4.80 -17.97
C TRP A 17 -6.59 4.09 -16.64
N PHE A 18 -7.28 2.95 -16.66
CA PHE A 18 -7.47 2.16 -15.45
C PHE A 18 -6.16 1.56 -14.93
N LEU A 19 -5.28 1.11 -15.82
CA LEU A 19 -3.96 0.61 -15.43
C LEU A 19 -3.10 1.71 -14.79
N PHE A 20 -3.04 2.89 -15.41
CA PHE A 20 -2.37 4.07 -14.85
C PHE A 20 -2.95 4.48 -13.49
N ILE A 21 -4.28 4.53 -13.34
CA ILE A 21 -4.93 4.88 -12.08
C ILE A 21 -4.67 3.81 -10.99
N SER A 22 -4.62 2.51 -11.33
CA SER A 22 -4.22 1.49 -10.35
C SER A 22 -2.75 1.64 -9.95
N PHE A 23 -1.85 1.91 -10.90
CA PHE A 23 -0.43 2.12 -10.62
C PHE A 23 -0.17 3.37 -9.77
N ALA A 24 -0.82 4.49 -10.08
CA ALA A 24 -0.72 5.74 -9.31
C ALA A 24 -1.31 5.61 -7.89
N ALA A 25 -2.22 4.64 -7.68
CA ALA A 25 -2.83 4.35 -6.39
C ALA A 25 -2.08 3.30 -5.54
N ASP A 26 -0.95 2.76 -6.00
CA ASP A 26 -0.07 1.96 -5.13
C ASP A 26 0.41 2.86 -3.97
N LEU A 27 0.19 2.42 -2.74
CA LEU A 27 0.50 3.19 -1.54
C LEU A 27 1.98 3.61 -1.48
N ARG A 28 2.90 2.83 -2.06
CA ARG A 28 4.33 3.14 -2.14
C ARG A 28 4.59 4.30 -3.10
N ASN A 29 3.93 4.31 -4.26
CA ASN A 29 4.03 5.40 -5.25
C ASN A 29 3.45 6.70 -4.67
N ALA A 30 2.23 6.63 -4.13
CA ALA A 30 1.58 7.76 -3.50
C ALA A 30 2.41 8.31 -2.31
N PHE A 31 2.93 7.44 -1.45
CA PHE A 31 3.77 7.85 -0.32
C PHE A 31 5.11 8.45 -0.77
N PHE A 32 5.80 7.86 -1.74
CA PHE A 32 7.11 8.34 -2.21
C PHE A 32 7.04 9.79 -2.74
N VAL A 33 5.96 10.15 -3.43
CA VAL A 33 5.74 11.51 -3.94
C VAL A 33 5.20 12.45 -2.85
N LEU A 34 4.16 12.03 -2.12
CA LEU A 34 3.41 12.95 -1.24
C LEU A 34 4.07 13.16 0.13
N PHE A 35 4.79 12.17 0.67
CA PHE A 35 5.43 12.32 1.99
C PHE A 35 6.52 13.41 2.00
N PRO A 36 7.48 13.48 1.05
CA PRO A 36 8.49 14.54 1.05
C PRO A 36 7.88 15.94 0.95
N ILE A 37 6.84 16.10 0.13
CA ILE A 37 6.11 17.36 -0.06
C ILE A 37 5.43 17.78 1.25
N TRP A 38 4.62 16.90 1.84
CA TRP A 38 3.91 17.22 3.07
C TRP A 38 4.81 17.38 4.28
N PHE A 39 5.89 16.60 4.41
CA PHE A 39 6.87 16.77 5.48
C PHE A 39 7.63 18.11 5.37
N HIS A 40 7.82 18.65 4.16
CA HIS A 40 8.41 19.98 3.98
C HIS A 40 7.47 21.10 4.39
N PHE A 41 6.19 21.06 3.98
CA PHE A 41 5.22 22.10 4.33
C PHE A 41 4.65 21.99 5.75
N SER A 42 4.56 20.79 6.31
CA SER A 42 4.03 20.56 7.65
C SER A 42 4.47 19.20 8.22
N GLU A 43 5.48 19.21 9.09
CA GLU A 43 6.02 18.01 9.75
C GLU A 43 4.92 17.16 10.43
N SER A 44 3.92 17.78 11.05
CA SER A 44 2.80 17.05 11.67
C SER A 44 1.91 16.32 10.66
N VAL A 45 1.70 16.88 9.46
CA VAL A 45 0.98 16.18 8.38
C VAL A 45 1.84 15.05 7.82
N GLY A 46 3.15 15.26 7.66
CA GLY A 46 4.11 14.21 7.29
C GLY A 46 4.12 13.04 8.29
N ILE A 47 4.14 13.33 9.59
CA ILE A 47 4.08 12.32 10.67
C ILE A 47 2.75 11.55 10.62
N ARG A 48 1.61 12.23 10.41
CA ARG A 48 0.31 11.55 10.22
C ARG A 48 0.32 10.61 9.01
N LEU A 49 0.92 11.02 7.89
CA LEU A 49 1.03 10.18 6.68
C LEU A 49 1.85 8.90 6.94
N ILE A 50 2.97 8.97 7.68
CA ILE A 50 3.72 7.78 8.10
C ILE A 50 2.81 6.85 8.92
N TRP A 51 2.18 7.37 9.98
CA TRP A 51 1.40 6.54 10.91
C TRP A 51 0.18 5.88 10.26
N VAL A 52 -0.51 6.59 9.37
CA VAL A 52 -1.66 6.05 8.62
C VAL A 52 -1.23 5.04 7.57
N ALA A 53 -0.09 5.22 6.89
CA ALA A 53 0.44 4.21 5.98
C ALA A 53 0.85 2.93 6.74
N VAL A 54 1.62 3.07 7.84
CA VAL A 54 2.11 1.95 8.65
C VAL A 54 0.96 1.14 9.28
N ILE A 55 0.01 1.80 9.94
CA ILE A 55 -1.08 1.11 10.64
C ILE A 55 -2.20 0.70 9.67
N GLY A 56 -2.45 1.49 8.63
CA GLY A 56 -3.40 1.12 7.58
C GLY A 56 -2.98 -0.16 6.87
N ASP A 57 -1.69 -0.30 6.57
CA ASP A 57 -1.17 -1.50 5.92
C ASP A 57 -1.09 -2.72 6.87
N TRP A 58 -0.76 -2.51 8.15
CA TRP A 58 -0.89 -3.57 9.18
C TRP A 58 -2.31 -4.13 9.24
N LEU A 59 -3.31 -3.24 9.31
CA LEU A 59 -4.71 -3.62 9.32
C LEU A 59 -5.14 -4.26 7.99
N ASN A 60 -4.60 -3.83 6.85
CA ASN A 60 -4.87 -4.50 5.57
C ASN A 60 -4.37 -5.96 5.58
N LEU A 61 -3.14 -6.19 6.05
CA LEU A 61 -2.56 -7.53 6.17
C LEU A 61 -3.34 -8.42 7.15
N VAL A 62 -3.63 -7.91 8.35
CA VAL A 62 -4.39 -8.64 9.38
C VAL A 62 -5.82 -8.95 8.91
N PHE A 63 -6.51 -8.01 8.26
CA PHE A 63 -7.85 -8.27 7.73
C PHE A 63 -7.84 -9.22 6.53
N LYS A 64 -6.83 -9.19 5.65
CA LYS A 64 -6.67 -10.20 4.58
C LYS A 64 -6.57 -11.63 5.13
N TRP A 65 -5.84 -11.81 6.23
CA TRP A 65 -5.70 -13.08 6.95
C TRP A 65 -6.92 -13.46 7.83
N ILE A 66 -7.91 -12.58 8.00
CA ILE A 66 -9.16 -12.88 8.73
C ILE A 66 -10.32 -13.11 7.75
N LEU A 67 -10.37 -12.37 6.64
CA LEU A 67 -11.51 -12.31 5.73
C LEU A 67 -11.41 -13.27 4.53
N PHE A 68 -10.28 -13.94 4.33
CA PHE A 68 -10.03 -14.94 3.27
C PHE A 68 -10.58 -14.54 1.90
N GLY A 69 -10.37 -13.26 1.54
CA GLY A 69 -11.02 -12.66 0.37
C GLY A 69 -10.61 -13.30 -0.94
N GLU A 70 -11.58 -13.87 -1.64
CA GLU A 70 -11.45 -14.33 -3.03
C GLU A 70 -11.15 -13.15 -3.98
N ARG A 71 -10.51 -13.42 -5.13
CA ARG A 71 -10.29 -12.41 -6.19
C ARG A 71 -11.05 -12.77 -7.48
N PRO A 72 -11.60 -11.79 -8.22
CA PRO A 72 -12.43 -12.04 -9.40
C PRO A 72 -11.80 -12.96 -10.45
N TYR A 73 -10.49 -12.81 -10.72
CA TYR A 73 -9.83 -13.50 -11.85
C TYR A 73 -9.65 -15.02 -11.67
N TRP A 74 -9.55 -15.54 -10.43
CA TRP A 74 -9.59 -16.98 -10.18
C TRP A 74 -11.00 -17.45 -9.77
N TRP A 75 -11.74 -16.64 -8.99
CA TRP A 75 -13.06 -17.02 -8.47
C TRP A 75 -14.08 -17.33 -9.56
N VAL A 76 -13.98 -16.69 -10.73
CA VAL A 76 -14.88 -16.96 -11.87
C VAL A 76 -14.74 -18.39 -12.41
N HIS A 77 -13.58 -19.03 -12.23
CA HIS A 77 -13.29 -20.39 -12.69
C HIS A 77 -13.51 -21.45 -11.61
N GLU A 78 -13.47 -21.07 -10.33
CA GLU A 78 -13.53 -21.98 -9.17
C GLU A 78 -14.88 -21.96 -8.43
N THR A 79 -15.89 -21.24 -8.95
CA THR A 79 -17.22 -21.14 -8.33
C THR A 79 -18.25 -22.07 -8.97
N ASP A 80 -18.90 -22.89 -8.16
CA ASP A 80 -20.04 -23.74 -8.57
C ASP A 80 -21.24 -22.93 -9.10
N TYR A 81 -21.28 -21.61 -8.88
CA TYR A 81 -22.33 -20.72 -9.38
C TYR A 81 -22.45 -20.74 -10.91
N TYR A 82 -21.37 -21.05 -11.63
CA TYR A 82 -21.36 -21.23 -13.08
C TYR A 82 -21.27 -22.71 -13.52
N SER A 83 -21.51 -23.69 -12.63
CA SER A 83 -21.49 -25.13 -12.98
C SER A 83 -22.40 -25.50 -14.16
N ASN A 84 -23.59 -24.87 -14.25
CA ASN A 84 -24.60 -25.16 -15.27
C ASN A 84 -24.66 -24.12 -16.43
N THR A 85 -23.71 -23.17 -16.52
CA THR A 85 -23.73 -22.10 -17.54
C THR A 85 -22.30 -21.68 -17.92
N SER A 86 -22.08 -21.14 -19.12
CA SER A 86 -20.74 -20.66 -19.48
C SER A 86 -20.26 -19.53 -18.55
N ALA A 87 -19.15 -19.76 -17.86
CA ALA A 87 -18.57 -18.79 -16.94
C ALA A 87 -18.28 -17.46 -17.65
N PRO A 88 -18.62 -16.28 -17.08
CA PRO A 88 -18.48 -15.03 -17.79
C PRO A 88 -17.02 -14.64 -17.99
N GLU A 89 -16.56 -14.64 -19.24
CA GLU A 89 -15.23 -14.15 -19.60
C GLU A 89 -14.97 -12.74 -19.04
N ILE A 90 -13.77 -12.58 -18.47
CA ILE A 90 -13.22 -11.32 -17.97
C ILE A 90 -11.76 -11.21 -18.41
N GLN A 91 -11.37 -10.00 -18.81
CA GLN A 91 -10.01 -9.71 -19.25
C GLN A 91 -9.07 -9.66 -18.04
N GLN A 92 -7.87 -10.20 -18.21
CA GLN A 92 -6.74 -10.03 -17.30
C GLN A 92 -5.72 -9.05 -17.88
N PHE A 93 -4.96 -8.41 -17.01
CA PHE A 93 -3.96 -7.40 -17.33
C PHE A 93 -2.71 -7.60 -16.44
N PRO A 94 -1.57 -6.94 -16.72
CA PRO A 94 -0.37 -7.06 -15.89
C PRO A 94 -0.61 -6.84 -14.38
N LEU A 95 -1.49 -5.88 -14.02
CA LEU A 95 -1.80 -5.57 -12.62
C LEU A 95 -2.94 -6.44 -12.01
N THR A 96 -3.38 -7.51 -12.69
CA THR A 96 -4.47 -8.38 -12.21
C THR A 96 -3.99 -9.39 -11.16
N CYS A 97 -2.88 -10.07 -11.41
CA CYS A 97 -2.56 -11.33 -10.73
C CYS A 97 -1.82 -11.16 -9.39
N GLU A 98 -2.40 -10.40 -8.47
CA GLU A 98 -1.86 -10.25 -7.12
C GLU A 98 -2.06 -11.53 -6.28
N THR A 99 -1.03 -11.91 -5.51
CA THR A 99 -0.96 -13.24 -4.85
C THR A 99 -1.54 -13.34 -3.45
N GLY A 100 -1.95 -12.24 -2.80
CA GLY A 100 -2.57 -12.28 -1.46
C GLY A 100 -4.10 -12.18 -1.50
N PRO A 101 -4.82 -12.40 -0.38
CA PRO A 101 -6.28 -12.28 -0.33
C PRO A 101 -6.81 -10.90 -0.73
N GLY A 102 -7.99 -10.84 -1.34
CA GLY A 102 -8.58 -9.62 -1.91
C GLY A 102 -9.29 -8.69 -0.90
N SER A 103 -9.61 -9.14 0.31
CA SER A 103 -10.45 -8.42 1.27
C SER A 103 -9.66 -7.83 2.44
N PRO A 104 -9.64 -6.50 2.69
CA PRO A 104 -10.09 -5.40 1.83
C PRO A 104 -8.99 -4.96 0.85
N SER A 105 -9.33 -4.14 -0.15
CA SER A 105 -8.37 -3.67 -1.15
C SER A 105 -7.37 -2.67 -0.58
N GLY A 106 -6.08 -3.06 -0.54
CA GLY A 106 -4.98 -2.22 -0.04
C GLY A 106 -4.77 -0.93 -0.83
N HIS A 107 -4.97 -0.95 -2.16
CA HIS A 107 -4.90 0.24 -3.00
C HIS A 107 -5.98 1.27 -2.62
N ALA A 108 -7.24 0.83 -2.51
CA ALA A 108 -8.35 1.70 -2.10
C ALA A 108 -8.18 2.21 -0.65
N MET A 109 -7.68 1.35 0.25
CA MET A 109 -7.42 1.71 1.65
C MET A 109 -6.28 2.71 1.82
N GLY A 110 -5.17 2.52 1.09
CA GLY A 110 -4.03 3.44 1.06
C GLY A 110 -4.41 4.80 0.47
N ALA A 111 -5.06 4.81 -0.69
CA ALA A 111 -5.54 6.04 -1.33
C ALA A 111 -6.51 6.81 -0.40
N ALA A 112 -7.52 6.14 0.16
CA ALA A 112 -8.46 6.77 1.07
C ALA A 112 -7.76 7.36 2.31
N GLY A 113 -6.83 6.63 2.93
CA GLY A 113 -6.08 7.11 4.10
C GLY A 113 -5.23 8.35 3.80
N VAL A 114 -4.48 8.32 2.69
CA VAL A 114 -3.60 9.43 2.27
C VAL A 114 -4.39 10.67 1.88
N TYR A 115 -5.37 10.56 0.97
CA TYR A 115 -6.13 11.72 0.51
C TYR A 115 -7.04 12.31 1.60
N TYR A 116 -7.51 11.52 2.57
CA TYR A 116 -8.23 12.02 3.74
C TYR A 116 -7.34 12.90 4.63
N ILE A 117 -6.06 12.53 4.83
CA ILE A 117 -5.09 13.40 5.52
C ILE A 117 -4.90 14.70 4.73
N MET A 118 -4.70 14.64 3.42
CA MET A 118 -4.49 15.82 2.58
C MET A 118 -5.66 16.81 2.66
N VAL A 119 -6.90 16.33 2.49
CA VAL A 119 -8.10 17.19 2.57
C VAL A 119 -8.29 17.76 3.97
N THR A 120 -8.11 16.97 5.04
CA THR A 120 -8.22 17.48 6.41
C THR A 120 -7.10 18.46 6.77
N ALA A 121 -5.90 18.30 6.21
CA ALA A 121 -4.79 19.25 6.36
C ALA A 121 -5.10 20.58 5.68
N LEU A 122 -5.44 20.58 4.39
CA LEU A 122 -5.77 21.79 3.60
C LEU A 122 -6.95 22.57 4.19
N LEU A 123 -7.98 21.88 4.71
CA LEU A 123 -9.08 22.54 5.40
C LEU A 123 -8.68 23.13 6.76
N SER A 124 -7.77 22.47 7.49
CA SER A 124 -7.29 22.98 8.78
C SER A 124 -6.43 24.24 8.64
N THR A 125 -5.60 24.34 7.59
CA THR A 125 -4.80 25.55 7.32
C THR A 125 -5.67 26.70 6.83
N ALA A 126 -6.67 26.42 5.99
CA ALA A 126 -7.61 27.42 5.47
C ALA A 126 -8.58 28.00 6.53
N MET A 127 -8.80 27.33 7.67
CA MET A 127 -9.65 27.86 8.75
C MET A 127 -9.00 28.97 9.58
N GLY A 128 -7.67 28.95 9.73
CA GLY A 128 -6.93 29.94 10.53
C GLY A 128 -7.40 30.06 12.00
N LYS A 129 -7.07 31.19 12.65
CA LYS A 129 -7.45 31.48 14.05
C LYS A 129 -8.87 32.06 14.22
N LYS A 130 -9.51 32.58 13.17
CA LYS A 130 -10.85 33.18 13.26
C LYS A 130 -11.91 32.19 12.75
N ARG A 131 -12.79 31.72 13.64
CA ARG A 131 -13.84 30.70 13.42
C ARG A 131 -15.02 31.18 12.55
N SER A 132 -14.77 31.98 11.51
CA SER A 132 -15.79 32.39 10.54
C SER A 132 -15.83 31.43 9.35
N ARG A 133 -16.95 30.73 9.14
CA ARG A 133 -17.19 29.92 7.93
C ARG A 133 -17.62 30.81 6.77
N THR A 134 -16.71 31.68 6.33
CA THR A 134 -16.86 32.49 5.12
C THR A 134 -17.20 31.62 3.91
N LEU A 135 -17.97 32.12 2.94
CA LEU A 135 -18.33 31.42 1.70
C LEU A 135 -17.12 30.72 1.02
N LYS A 136 -15.95 31.36 1.03
CA LYS A 136 -14.67 30.81 0.51
C LYS A 136 -14.28 29.48 1.17
N TYR A 137 -14.51 29.30 2.47
CA TYR A 137 -14.27 28.03 3.16
C TYR A 137 -15.23 26.94 2.71
N TRP A 138 -16.52 27.26 2.54
CA TRP A 138 -17.52 26.29 2.05
C TRP A 138 -17.22 25.85 0.61
N VAL A 139 -16.85 26.77 -0.27
CA VAL A 139 -16.41 26.44 -1.64
C VAL A 139 -15.20 25.51 -1.61
N LEU A 140 -14.17 25.84 -0.81
CA LEU A 140 -12.97 24.99 -0.67
C LEU A 140 -13.31 23.60 -0.08
N TRP A 141 -14.21 23.55 0.91
CA TRP A 141 -14.68 22.30 1.51
C TRP A 141 -15.36 21.41 0.47
N THR A 142 -16.29 21.96 -0.32
CA THR A 142 -16.96 21.21 -1.39
C THR A 142 -15.96 20.73 -2.43
N VAL A 143 -15.10 21.60 -2.95
CA VAL A 143 -14.10 21.24 -3.99
C VAL A 143 -13.16 20.11 -3.50
N LEU A 144 -12.65 20.20 -2.27
CA LEU A 144 -11.73 19.19 -1.73
C LEU A 144 -12.41 17.85 -1.46
N TRP A 145 -13.65 17.83 -0.96
CA TRP A 145 -14.38 16.57 -0.73
C TRP A 145 -14.91 15.94 -2.03
N THR A 146 -15.36 16.74 -3.00
CA THR A 146 -15.68 16.24 -4.35
C THR A 146 -14.43 15.67 -5.02
N GLY A 147 -13.28 16.33 -4.92
CA GLY A 147 -12.00 15.81 -5.41
C GLY A 147 -11.59 14.49 -4.73
N PHE A 148 -11.72 14.39 -3.40
CA PHE A 148 -11.48 13.15 -2.67
C PHE A 148 -12.33 11.99 -3.20
N TRP A 149 -13.64 12.20 -3.32
CA TRP A 149 -14.56 11.15 -3.77
C TRP A 149 -14.37 10.78 -5.24
N ALA A 150 -14.05 11.74 -6.12
CA ALA A 150 -13.69 11.47 -7.51
C ALA A 150 -12.46 10.54 -7.58
N VAL A 151 -11.42 10.80 -6.78
CA VAL A 151 -10.24 9.92 -6.70
C VAL A 151 -10.62 8.54 -6.16
N GLN A 152 -11.42 8.44 -5.08
CA GLN A 152 -11.83 7.14 -4.56
C GLN A 152 -12.65 6.34 -5.59
N VAL A 153 -13.54 6.98 -6.35
CA VAL A 153 -14.30 6.33 -7.42
C VAL A 153 -13.36 5.84 -8.53
N CYS A 154 -12.42 6.65 -9.00
CA CYS A 154 -11.44 6.23 -10.01
C CYS A 154 -10.61 5.02 -9.56
N VAL A 155 -10.12 5.00 -8.30
CA VAL A 155 -9.36 3.87 -7.75
C VAL A 155 -10.24 2.63 -7.54
N CYS A 156 -11.45 2.77 -7.01
CA CYS A 156 -12.38 1.65 -6.87
C CYS A 156 -12.74 1.04 -8.24
N LEU A 157 -12.99 1.86 -9.26
CA LEU A 157 -13.31 1.40 -10.60
C LEU A 157 -12.12 0.73 -11.28
N SER A 158 -10.90 1.27 -11.20
CA SER A 158 -9.73 0.62 -11.80
C SER A 158 -9.48 -0.76 -11.21
N ARG A 159 -9.57 -0.90 -9.88
CA ARG A 159 -9.33 -2.14 -9.15
C ARG A 159 -10.40 -3.22 -9.38
N VAL A 160 -11.62 -2.84 -9.78
CA VAL A 160 -12.68 -3.76 -10.25
C VAL A 160 -12.57 -4.04 -11.75
N PHE A 161 -12.15 -3.07 -12.57
CA PHE A 161 -11.92 -3.20 -14.01
C PHE A 161 -10.80 -4.21 -14.32
N ILE A 162 -9.67 -4.13 -13.60
CA ILE A 162 -8.53 -5.06 -13.79
C ILE A 162 -8.74 -6.44 -13.13
N ALA A 163 -9.97 -6.79 -12.72
CA ALA A 163 -10.32 -8.06 -12.06
C ALA A 163 -9.53 -8.39 -10.76
N ALA A 164 -8.82 -7.44 -10.16
CA ALA A 164 -8.03 -7.65 -8.94
C ALA A 164 -8.88 -7.68 -7.66
N HIS A 165 -10.06 -7.03 -7.64
CA HIS A 165 -10.96 -6.98 -6.49
C HIS A 165 -12.46 -6.95 -6.87
N PHE A 166 -13.30 -7.41 -5.95
CA PHE A 166 -14.75 -7.21 -6.00
C PHE A 166 -15.17 -5.82 -5.45
N PRO A 167 -16.34 -5.27 -5.86
CA PRO A 167 -16.84 -3.97 -5.39
C PRO A 167 -16.89 -3.82 -3.86
N HIS A 168 -17.31 -4.86 -3.13
CA HIS A 168 -17.36 -4.81 -1.66
C HIS A 168 -15.97 -4.68 -1.03
N GLN A 169 -14.91 -5.21 -1.66
CA GLN A 169 -13.54 -5.17 -1.13
C GLN A 169 -12.91 -3.78 -1.28
N VAL A 170 -13.21 -3.08 -2.37
CA VAL A 170 -12.74 -1.70 -2.58
C VAL A 170 -13.52 -0.71 -1.70
N ILE A 171 -14.84 -0.90 -1.54
CA ILE A 171 -15.66 -0.12 -0.60
C ILE A 171 -15.18 -0.30 0.84
N ALA A 172 -14.97 -1.55 1.29
CA ALA A 172 -14.40 -1.84 2.60
C ALA A 172 -13.02 -1.19 2.77
N GLY A 173 -12.17 -1.25 1.73
CA GLY A 173 -10.88 -0.57 1.71
C GLY A 173 -10.99 0.93 1.98
N VAL A 174 -11.85 1.65 1.23
CA VAL A 174 -12.07 3.09 1.44
C VAL A 174 -12.53 3.39 2.86
N ILE A 175 -13.51 2.64 3.39
CA ILE A 175 -14.05 2.82 4.75
C ILE A 175 -12.94 2.61 5.80
N SER A 176 -12.17 1.52 5.71
CA SER A 176 -11.07 1.25 6.63
C SER A 176 -9.97 2.32 6.54
N GLY A 177 -9.63 2.78 5.34
CA GLY A 177 -8.63 3.84 5.13
C GLY A 177 -9.03 5.17 5.75
N MET A 178 -10.28 5.59 5.54
CA MET A 178 -10.86 6.77 6.18
C MET A 178 -10.91 6.63 7.71
N ALA A 179 -11.28 5.45 8.23
CA ALA A 179 -11.32 5.19 9.67
C ALA A 179 -9.94 5.33 10.32
N VAL A 180 -8.88 4.75 9.73
CA VAL A 180 -7.50 4.89 10.21
C VAL A 180 -7.04 6.35 10.15
N ALA A 181 -7.28 7.05 9.04
CA ALA A 181 -6.91 8.45 8.88
C ALA A 181 -7.66 9.40 9.83
N LYS A 182 -8.89 9.05 10.21
CA LYS A 182 -9.69 9.75 11.20
C LYS A 182 -9.20 9.49 12.63
N THR A 183 -8.86 8.24 12.98
CA THR A 183 -8.24 7.92 14.28
C THR A 183 -6.95 8.71 14.47
N PHE A 184 -6.04 8.70 13.49
CA PHE A 184 -4.80 9.49 13.53
C PHE A 184 -4.99 11.01 13.31
N GLN A 185 -6.23 11.51 13.25
CA GLN A 185 -6.50 12.94 13.46
C GLN A 185 -6.53 13.31 14.96
N HIS A 186 -6.89 12.35 15.83
CA HIS A 186 -7.12 12.59 17.27
C HIS A 186 -5.98 12.06 18.17
N VAL A 187 -5.13 11.14 17.68
CA VAL A 187 -4.02 10.57 18.45
C VAL A 187 -2.81 11.54 18.47
N HIS A 188 -2.84 12.53 19.35
CA HIS A 188 -1.77 13.55 19.46
C HIS A 188 -0.43 13.02 20.02
N CYS A 189 -0.39 11.84 20.64
CA CYS A 189 0.85 11.31 21.23
C CYS A 189 1.92 10.91 20.19
N ILE A 190 1.57 10.80 18.90
CA ILE A 190 2.50 10.48 17.81
C ILE A 190 3.61 11.53 17.61
N TYR A 191 3.30 12.82 17.85
CA TYR A 191 4.23 13.94 17.63
C TYR A 191 5.33 14.02 18.69
N HIS A 192 5.09 13.43 19.87
CA HIS A 192 6.01 13.41 21.01
C HIS A 192 6.34 11.97 21.43
N ALA A 193 6.31 11.03 20.48
CA ALA A 193 6.72 9.65 20.71
C ALA A 193 8.24 9.54 20.78
N SER A 194 8.77 9.07 21.91
CA SER A 194 10.19 8.80 22.08
C SER A 194 10.62 7.55 21.31
N LEU A 195 11.93 7.40 21.04
CA LEU A 195 12.47 6.21 20.34
C LEU A 195 12.03 4.89 20.99
N ARG A 196 11.93 4.83 22.33
CA ARG A 196 11.42 3.66 23.05
C ARG A 196 9.96 3.32 22.69
N ARG A 197 9.10 4.31 22.46
CA ARG A 197 7.71 4.08 21.99
C ARG A 197 7.68 3.60 20.54
N TYR A 198 8.48 4.21 19.65
CA TYR A 198 8.59 3.76 18.26
C TYR A 198 9.06 2.30 18.19
N LEU A 199 10.14 1.95 18.89
CA LEU A 199 10.63 0.56 18.97
C LEU A 199 9.60 -0.39 19.57
N GLY A 200 8.92 -0.01 20.66
CA GLY A 200 7.88 -0.82 21.29
C GLY A 200 6.67 -1.08 20.39
N VAL A 201 6.21 -0.08 19.63
CA VAL A 201 5.10 -0.24 18.68
C VAL A 201 5.54 -1.07 17.46
N THR A 202 6.72 -0.82 16.89
CA THR A 202 7.24 -1.65 15.78
C THR A 202 7.42 -3.11 16.20
N PHE A 203 7.93 -3.36 17.41
CA PHE A 203 8.02 -4.71 17.99
C PHE A 203 6.63 -5.34 18.16
N PHE A 204 5.67 -4.63 18.77
CA PHE A 204 4.29 -5.12 18.91
C PHE A 204 3.64 -5.49 17.57
N LEU A 205 3.72 -4.61 16.56
CA LEU A 205 3.12 -4.85 15.25
C LEU A 205 3.75 -6.08 14.56
N PHE A 206 5.07 -6.27 14.68
CA PHE A 206 5.78 -7.44 14.17
C PHE A 206 5.43 -8.72 14.93
N SER A 207 5.56 -8.71 16.26
CA SER A 207 5.28 -9.88 17.11
C SER A 207 3.82 -10.32 17.00
N PHE A 208 2.87 -9.39 16.84
CA PHE A 208 1.48 -9.74 16.54
C PHE A 208 1.35 -10.37 15.16
N ALA A 209 1.90 -9.75 14.09
CA ALA A 209 1.77 -10.28 12.74
C ALA A 209 2.42 -11.68 12.60
N LEU A 210 3.60 -11.89 13.19
CA LEU A 210 4.28 -13.17 13.24
C LEU A 210 3.54 -14.19 14.11
N GLY A 211 3.09 -13.80 15.30
CA GLY A 211 2.34 -14.67 16.21
C GLY A 211 0.99 -15.11 15.63
N PHE A 212 0.30 -14.21 14.93
CA PHE A 212 -0.97 -14.50 14.26
C PHE A 212 -0.78 -15.37 13.02
N TYR A 213 0.26 -15.14 12.21
CA TYR A 213 0.67 -16.03 11.12
C TYR A 213 0.96 -17.46 11.64
N LEU A 214 1.73 -17.58 12.73
CA LEU A 214 2.04 -18.87 13.34
C LEU A 214 0.80 -19.55 13.95
N LEU A 215 -0.12 -18.78 14.54
CA LEU A 215 -1.39 -19.28 15.08
C LEU A 215 -2.29 -19.84 13.96
N LEU A 216 -2.49 -19.09 12.86
CA LEU A 216 -3.28 -19.57 11.72
C LEU A 216 -2.69 -20.86 11.15
N ARG A 217 -1.36 -20.92 10.97
CA ARG A 217 -0.66 -22.14 10.52
C ARG A 217 -0.83 -23.30 11.51
N ALA A 218 -0.80 -23.05 12.81
CA ALA A 218 -1.00 -24.08 13.85
C ALA A 218 -2.46 -24.58 13.91
N LEU A 219 -3.43 -23.74 13.52
CA LEU A 219 -4.84 -24.10 13.35
C LEU A 219 -5.12 -24.84 12.02
N GLY A 220 -4.08 -25.21 11.26
CA GLY A 220 -4.22 -25.91 9.98
C GLY A 220 -4.72 -25.04 8.83
N VAL A 221 -4.76 -23.71 9.01
CA VAL A 221 -5.19 -22.77 7.97
C VAL A 221 -4.09 -22.63 6.93
N ASP A 222 -4.41 -22.95 5.68
CA ASP A 222 -3.52 -22.64 4.57
C ASP A 222 -3.43 -21.11 4.36
N LEU A 223 -2.22 -20.63 4.18
CA LEU A 223 -1.86 -19.23 3.94
C LEU A 223 -1.26 -19.01 2.55
N LEU A 224 -1.07 -20.09 1.77
CA LEU A 224 -0.54 -20.10 0.41
C LEU A 224 -1.61 -20.42 -0.66
N TRP A 225 -2.83 -20.76 -0.26
CA TRP A 225 -3.97 -21.03 -1.18
C TRP A 225 -4.16 -19.97 -2.29
N THR A 226 -3.92 -18.69 -1.98
CA THR A 226 -4.00 -17.59 -2.95
C THR A 226 -2.84 -17.57 -3.95
N LEU A 227 -1.66 -18.07 -3.57
CA LEU A 227 -0.51 -18.22 -4.46
C LEU A 227 -0.74 -19.36 -5.45
N GLU A 228 -1.28 -20.50 -5.02
CA GLU A 228 -1.61 -21.61 -5.93
C GLU A 228 -2.67 -21.19 -6.96
N ARG A 229 -3.73 -20.50 -6.51
CA ARG A 229 -4.78 -19.99 -7.40
C ARG A 229 -4.25 -18.92 -8.36
N ALA A 230 -3.37 -18.02 -7.88
CA ALA A 230 -2.70 -17.04 -8.74
C ALA A 230 -1.83 -17.71 -9.81
N GLN A 231 -1.07 -18.76 -9.45
CA GLN A 231 -0.24 -19.51 -10.40
C GLN A 231 -1.07 -20.35 -11.38
N ARG A 232 -2.23 -20.86 -10.96
CA ARG A 232 -3.13 -21.69 -11.79
C ARG A 232 -3.95 -20.87 -12.79
N TRP A 233 -4.42 -19.69 -12.40
CA TRP A 233 -5.41 -18.92 -13.16
C TRP A 233 -4.92 -17.59 -13.72
N CYS A 234 -3.68 -17.16 -13.44
CA CYS A 234 -3.10 -16.03 -14.15
C CYS A 234 -2.73 -16.42 -15.59
N ALA A 235 -3.14 -15.61 -16.56
CA ALA A 235 -2.87 -15.87 -17.99
C ALA A 235 -1.37 -15.82 -18.35
N HIS A 236 -0.56 -15.15 -17.54
CA HIS A 236 0.87 -14.88 -17.79
C HIS A 236 1.67 -15.02 -16.49
N PRO A 237 2.63 -15.97 -16.38
CA PRO A 237 3.44 -16.14 -15.17
C PRO A 237 4.18 -14.86 -14.72
N GLU A 238 4.55 -14.00 -15.66
CA GLU A 238 5.21 -12.71 -15.43
C GLU A 238 4.28 -11.63 -14.83
N TRP A 239 2.96 -11.82 -14.87
CA TRP A 239 1.99 -10.92 -14.22
C TRP A 239 1.69 -11.30 -12.77
N VAL A 240 2.20 -12.45 -12.29
CA VAL A 240 2.02 -12.91 -10.90
C VAL A 240 2.78 -11.96 -9.95
N HIS A 241 2.06 -11.01 -9.36
CA HIS A 241 2.61 -9.92 -8.57
C HIS A 241 2.47 -10.22 -7.08
N ILE A 242 3.61 -10.43 -6.41
CA ILE A 242 3.62 -10.68 -4.96
C ILE A 242 3.12 -9.41 -4.22
N ASP A 243 2.14 -9.60 -3.33
CA ASP A 243 1.37 -8.54 -2.67
C ASP A 243 2.24 -7.37 -2.16
N THR A 244 1.90 -6.16 -2.58
CA THR A 244 2.81 -4.98 -2.58
C THR A 244 2.83 -4.16 -1.29
N THR A 245 2.16 -4.64 -0.25
CA THR A 245 1.78 -3.89 0.97
C THR A 245 3.00 -3.42 1.79
N PRO A 246 3.19 -2.10 2.02
CA PRO A 246 4.41 -1.55 2.62
C PRO A 246 4.79 -2.05 4.03
N LEU A 247 3.93 -2.75 4.77
CA LEU A 247 4.23 -3.36 6.09
C LEU A 247 4.47 -4.86 6.07
N ALA A 248 3.89 -5.60 5.11
CA ALA A 248 4.53 -6.83 4.64
C ALA A 248 5.97 -6.52 4.17
N SER A 249 6.16 -5.33 3.59
CA SER A 249 7.47 -4.70 3.36
C SER A 249 7.99 -3.76 4.47
N LEU A 250 7.55 -3.88 5.75
CA LEU A 250 8.14 -3.14 6.90
C LEU A 250 8.63 -4.01 8.06
N LEU A 251 8.44 -5.32 7.97
CA LEU A 251 9.51 -6.27 8.35
C LEU A 251 10.84 -5.90 7.63
N ARG A 252 10.69 -5.10 6.56
CA ARG A 252 11.62 -4.37 5.70
C ARG A 252 11.61 -2.81 5.88
N LYS A 253 11.54 -2.25 7.13
CA LYS A 253 12.18 -0.98 7.65
C LYS A 253 12.01 0.46 6.97
N GLN A 254 12.42 1.60 7.61
CA GLN A 254 12.14 3.06 7.25
C GLN A 254 13.26 4.20 7.30
N GLY A 255 13.29 5.18 6.34
CA GLY A 255 13.67 6.66 6.48
C GLY A 255 15.16 7.11 6.61
N HIS A 256 15.70 8.37 6.49
CA HIS A 256 15.32 9.81 6.22
C HIS A 256 16.55 10.58 5.54
N ARG A 257 17.06 11.85 5.63
CA ARG A 257 16.90 13.27 6.18
C ARG A 257 17.68 14.34 5.27
N LEU A 258 17.06 15.36 4.65
CA LEU A 258 17.48 16.31 3.54
C LEU A 258 18.74 16.17 2.61
N PRO A 259 19.95 16.73 2.80
CA PRO A 259 21.07 16.44 1.87
C PRO A 259 21.47 14.95 1.95
N PHE A 260 21.22 14.37 3.11
CA PHE A 260 21.18 12.95 3.40
C PHE A 260 19.84 12.31 2.96
N ARG A 261 18.74 13.05 2.65
CA ARG A 261 17.62 12.53 1.81
C ARG A 261 18.09 12.40 0.38
N LEU A 262 18.74 13.39 -0.25
CA LEU A 262 19.27 13.22 -1.62
C LEU A 262 20.33 12.12 -1.64
N GLY A 263 21.29 12.15 -0.72
CA GLY A 263 22.27 11.08 -0.56
C GLY A 263 21.62 9.70 -0.34
N CYS A 264 20.65 9.59 0.57
CA CYS A 264 19.91 8.34 0.75
C CYS A 264 19.05 7.99 -0.46
N ILE A 265 18.41 8.92 -1.15
CA ILE A 265 17.54 8.68 -2.31
C ILE A 265 18.39 8.20 -3.48
N THR A 266 19.47 8.90 -3.85
CA THR A 266 20.35 8.49 -4.94
C THR A 266 21.06 7.17 -4.62
N ALA A 267 21.59 6.99 -3.40
CA ALA A 267 22.21 5.72 -3.01
C ALA A 267 21.19 4.57 -2.89
N SER A 268 19.96 4.85 -2.42
CA SER A 268 18.88 3.86 -2.37
C SER A 268 18.40 3.49 -3.77
N LEU A 269 18.25 4.46 -4.68
CA LEU A 269 17.88 4.22 -6.07
C LEU A 269 18.96 3.39 -6.79
N LEU A 270 20.23 3.69 -6.56
CA LEU A 270 21.35 2.91 -7.12
C LEU A 270 21.38 1.48 -6.56
N ILE A 271 21.19 1.32 -5.24
CA ILE A 271 21.15 0.01 -4.57
C ILE A 271 19.87 -0.77 -4.94
N LEU A 272 18.73 -0.11 -5.12
CA LEU A 272 17.49 -0.71 -5.62
C LEU A 272 17.67 -1.17 -7.07
N HIS A 273 18.27 -0.37 -7.95
CA HIS A 273 18.61 -0.79 -9.32
C HIS A 273 19.56 -1.99 -9.34
N LEU A 274 20.61 -1.99 -8.50
CA LEU A 274 21.52 -3.13 -8.38
C LEU A 274 20.82 -4.38 -7.84
N PHE A 275 19.92 -4.23 -6.86
CA PHE A 275 19.13 -5.35 -6.36
C PHE A 275 18.11 -5.85 -7.39
N ASP A 276 17.45 -4.99 -8.18
CA ASP A 276 16.47 -5.42 -9.20
C ASP A 276 17.10 -5.92 -10.50
N ALA A 277 18.33 -5.51 -10.82
CA ALA A 277 19.18 -6.21 -11.78
C ALA A 277 19.51 -7.64 -11.29
N PHE A 278 19.64 -7.86 -9.98
CA PHE A 278 19.86 -9.19 -9.40
C PHE A 278 18.56 -10.01 -9.35
N LYS A 279 18.41 -10.90 -10.35
CA LYS A 279 17.34 -11.92 -10.42
C LYS A 279 17.84 -13.23 -9.79
N PRO A 280 17.32 -13.67 -8.62
CA PRO A 280 17.73 -14.94 -8.01
C PRO A 280 17.23 -16.15 -8.82
N PRO A 281 17.96 -17.28 -8.82
CA PRO A 281 17.66 -18.46 -9.63
C PRO A 281 16.34 -19.13 -9.23
N SER A 282 15.38 -19.20 -10.16
CA SER A 282 14.02 -19.69 -9.92
C SER A 282 13.89 -21.22 -9.78
N HIS A 283 14.89 -21.99 -10.22
CA HIS A 283 14.82 -23.46 -10.27
C HIS A 283 15.06 -24.16 -8.91
N MET A 284 15.57 -23.46 -7.90
CA MET A 284 15.72 -23.98 -6.53
C MET A 284 14.92 -23.12 -5.55
N GLN A 285 13.69 -23.54 -5.23
CA GLN A 285 12.76 -22.76 -4.40
C GLN A 285 13.39 -22.25 -3.08
N LEU A 286 14.09 -23.11 -2.32
CA LEU A 286 14.70 -22.69 -1.05
C LEU A 286 15.80 -21.64 -1.25
N LEU A 287 16.64 -21.77 -2.28
CA LEU A 287 17.69 -20.79 -2.58
C LEU A 287 17.10 -19.49 -3.15
N PHE A 288 16.04 -19.59 -3.96
CA PHE A 288 15.25 -18.44 -4.41
C PHE A 288 14.67 -17.68 -3.22
N TYR A 289 14.05 -18.37 -2.26
CA TYR A 289 13.51 -17.75 -1.05
C TYR A 289 14.60 -17.17 -0.16
N ILE A 290 15.74 -17.83 0.04
CA ILE A 290 16.86 -17.31 0.85
C ILE A 290 17.51 -16.09 0.18
N LEU A 291 17.83 -16.14 -1.11
CA LEU A 291 18.43 -14.99 -1.81
C LEU A 291 17.43 -13.84 -1.98
N SER A 292 16.15 -14.13 -2.23
CA SER A 292 15.09 -13.13 -2.22
C SER A 292 14.90 -12.54 -0.82
N PHE A 293 15.02 -13.34 0.25
CA PHE A 293 15.00 -12.87 1.64
C PHE A 293 16.22 -12.00 1.96
N CYS A 294 17.43 -12.37 1.51
CA CYS A 294 18.64 -11.56 1.69
C CYS A 294 18.54 -10.22 0.93
N LYS A 295 18.21 -10.24 -0.38
CA LYS A 295 17.86 -9.03 -1.17
C LYS A 295 16.78 -8.20 -0.47
N SER A 296 15.76 -8.88 0.06
CA SER A 296 14.63 -8.23 0.72
C SER A 296 15.01 -7.54 2.03
N ALA A 297 15.62 -8.25 2.97
CA ALA A 297 16.04 -7.73 4.27
C ALA A 297 17.21 -6.73 4.15
N ALA A 298 18.07 -6.87 3.13
CA ALA A 298 19.17 -5.96 2.87
C ALA A 298 18.71 -4.60 2.31
N VAL A 299 17.79 -4.56 1.33
CA VAL A 299 17.29 -3.31 0.73
C VAL A 299 16.98 -2.24 1.80
N PRO A 300 16.26 -2.54 2.89
CA PRO A 300 15.94 -1.58 3.95
C PRO A 300 16.61 -1.93 5.29
N LEU A 301 17.60 -2.82 5.32
CA LEU A 301 18.75 -2.53 6.18
C LEU A 301 19.48 -1.30 5.62
N ALA A 302 19.60 -1.21 4.29
CA ALA A 302 20.32 -0.15 3.58
C ALA A 302 19.55 1.18 3.58
N THR A 303 18.35 1.29 2.99
CA THR A 303 17.58 2.56 2.82
C THR A 303 17.10 3.25 4.11
N VAL A 304 17.61 2.81 5.28
CA VAL A 304 17.03 3.00 6.63
C VAL A 304 18.09 3.06 7.73
N GLY A 305 18.94 2.04 7.76
CA GLY A 305 19.96 1.87 8.79
C GLY A 305 21.31 2.25 8.24
N LEU A 306 21.81 1.45 7.30
CA LEU A 306 23.17 1.54 6.77
C LEU A 306 23.40 2.82 5.95
N ILE A 307 22.58 3.13 4.96
CA ILE A 307 22.77 4.33 4.11
C ILE A 307 22.61 5.61 4.96
N PRO A 308 21.55 5.77 5.80
CA PRO A 308 21.49 6.85 6.78
C PRO A 308 22.69 6.91 7.74
N TYR A 309 23.14 5.79 8.32
CA TYR A 309 24.27 5.77 9.25
C TYR A 309 25.60 6.17 8.58
N CYS A 310 25.89 5.65 7.40
CA CYS A 310 27.11 5.97 6.66
C CYS A 310 27.13 7.44 6.21
N ILE A 311 26.00 7.98 5.73
CA ILE A 311 25.92 9.39 5.34
C ILE A 311 25.90 10.32 6.58
N SER A 312 25.41 9.85 7.73
CA SER A 312 25.60 10.52 9.03
C SER A 312 27.09 10.73 9.34
N GLN A 313 27.89 9.66 9.27
CA GLN A 313 29.32 9.70 9.56
C GLN A 313 30.09 10.60 8.58
N LEU A 314 29.75 10.54 7.28
CA LEU A 314 30.35 11.38 6.24
C LEU A 314 30.04 12.88 6.43
N LEU A 315 28.81 13.24 6.81
CA LEU A 315 28.45 14.64 7.09
C LEU A 315 29.03 15.14 8.43
N ALA A 316 29.15 14.27 9.43
CA ALA A 316 29.74 14.62 10.73
C ALA A 316 31.26 14.86 10.66
N THR A 317 31.97 14.23 9.72
CA THR A 317 33.40 14.43 9.49
C THR A 317 33.72 15.69 8.67
N GLN A 318 32.80 16.16 7.82
CA GLN A 318 32.91 17.45 7.13
C GLN A 318 32.81 18.66 8.09
N HIS A 319 32.27 18.48 9.30
CA HIS A 319 32.13 19.53 10.32
C HIS A 319 33.31 19.59 11.33
N LYS A 320 34.40 18.84 11.07
CA LYS A 320 35.61 18.74 11.90
C LYS A 320 36.91 19.05 11.14
N LYS A 321 36.78 19.79 10.03
CA LYS A 321 37.88 20.43 9.28
C LYS A 321 37.56 21.91 9.11
#